data_AF-F8PR91-F1
#
_entry.id   AF-F8PR91-F1
#
_cell.length_a   1.000
_cell.length_b   1.000
_cell.length_c   1.000
_cell.angle_alpha   90.00
_cell.angle_beta   90.00
_cell.angle_gamma   90.00
#
_symmetry.space_group_name_H-M   'P 1'
#
loop_
_entity.id
_entity.type
_entity.pdbx_description
1 polymer ?
#
loop_
_entity_poly.entity_id
_entity_poly.type
_entity_poly.pdbx_seq_one_letter_code
_entity_poly.pdbx_strand_id
1 'polypeptide(L)'
;MAGPTQVHAPLYISSRSADVILSDIRPTKLNIDALQSINVLLDEFLYNILSVARSLATDQLRAGLHKVLPTALGKEALLEAEVELRAHWERTGSAAGSGSSHSRNAEKGANFHLQWMFELLRLKCEAYSTLSDTDEDPEAESRLYERMDVDGVTPPKEALLTPAALYLTAILESVCENVLSNVGRVATRDSSRTTANVQDL
;
A
#
# COMPACT_ATOMS: atom_id res chain seq x y z
N MET A 1 -17.70 10.04 -24.40
CA MET A 1 -18.43 9.96 -23.12
C MET A 1 -17.62 9.06 -22.21
N ALA A 2 -16.95 9.61 -21.20
CA ALA A 2 -16.26 8.80 -20.22
C ALA A 2 -17.32 8.05 -19.41
N GLY A 3 -17.29 6.72 -19.43
CA GLY A 3 -18.13 5.90 -18.56
C GLY A 3 -17.82 6.20 -17.09
N PRO A 4 -18.75 5.92 -16.16
CA PRO A 4 -18.49 6.11 -14.74
C PRO A 4 -17.22 5.32 -14.37
N THR A 5 -16.22 6.00 -13.79
CA THR A 5 -15.06 5.36 -13.18
C THR A 5 -15.61 4.35 -12.17
N GLN A 6 -15.47 3.07 -12.45
CA GLN A 6 -15.97 2.03 -11.57
C GLN A 6 -15.07 2.06 -10.33
N VAL A 7 -15.50 2.79 -9.30
CA VAL A 7 -14.76 2.89 -8.04
C VAL A 7 -14.90 1.55 -7.35
N HIS A 8 -13.96 0.65 -7.61
CA HIS A 8 -13.86 -0.61 -6.89
C HIS A 8 -13.51 -0.30 -5.43
N ALA A 9 -14.02 -1.08 -4.47
CA ALA A 9 -13.63 -0.93 -3.08
C ALA A 9 -12.17 -1.39 -2.89
N PRO A 10 -11.38 -0.75 -2.01
CA PRO A 10 -9.99 -1.16 -1.82
C PRO A 10 -9.91 -2.57 -1.23
N LEU A 11 -8.96 -3.37 -1.71
CA LEU A 11 -8.76 -4.77 -1.31
C LEU A 11 -7.29 -5.06 -0.98
N TYR A 12 -6.71 -4.32 -0.05
CA TYR A 12 -5.37 -4.57 0.49
C TYR A 12 -5.31 -5.78 1.43
N ILE A 13 -6.42 -6.11 2.09
CA ILE A 13 -6.52 -7.26 2.98
C ILE A 13 -7.83 -8.02 2.78
N SER A 14 -7.74 -9.35 2.71
CA SER A 14 -8.88 -10.26 2.63
C SER A 14 -9.41 -10.65 4.02
N SER A 15 -10.67 -11.06 4.07
CA SER A 15 -11.29 -11.56 5.31
C SER A 15 -10.52 -12.77 5.87
N ARG A 16 -9.93 -13.60 5.00
CA ARG A 16 -9.16 -14.76 5.40
C ARG A 16 -7.89 -14.34 6.14
N SER A 17 -7.12 -13.44 5.55
CA SER A 17 -5.85 -12.98 6.13
C SER A 17 -6.10 -12.25 7.45
N ALA A 18 -7.15 -11.42 7.53
CA ALA A 18 -7.56 -10.77 8.77
C ALA A 18 -7.90 -11.78 9.88
N ASP A 19 -8.68 -12.82 9.57
CA ASP A 19 -9.04 -13.87 10.54
C ASP A 19 -7.81 -14.66 11.01
N VAL A 20 -6.82 -14.89 10.14
CA VAL A 20 -5.56 -15.56 10.50
C VAL A 20 -4.77 -14.71 11.50
N ILE A 21 -4.54 -13.43 11.20
CA ILE A 21 -3.80 -12.51 12.08
C ILE A 21 -4.50 -12.37 13.44
N LEU A 22 -5.83 -12.21 13.46
CA LEU A 22 -6.58 -12.11 14.71
C LEU A 22 -6.50 -13.39 15.54
N SER A 23 -6.46 -14.55 14.89
CA SER A 23 -6.41 -15.85 15.55
C SER A 23 -5.12 -16.09 16.34
N ASP A 24 -4.01 -15.41 15.99
CA ASP A 24 -2.76 -15.46 16.75
C ASP A 24 -2.90 -14.88 18.17
N ILE A 25 -3.86 -13.97 18.35
CA ILE A 25 -4.20 -13.43 19.67
C ILE A 25 -5.31 -14.28 20.29
N ARG A 26 -6.41 -14.46 19.57
CA ARG A 26 -7.55 -15.30 19.97
C ARG A 26 -8.42 -15.60 18.75
N PRO A 27 -9.00 -16.81 18.61
CA PRO A 27 -9.95 -17.12 17.54
C PRO A 27 -11.12 -16.12 17.48
N THR A 28 -10.99 -15.12 16.62
CA THR A 28 -11.87 -13.96 16.52
C THR A 28 -12.00 -13.62 15.05
N LYS A 29 -13.23 -13.51 14.56
CA LYS A 29 -13.48 -13.11 13.17
C LYS A 29 -13.56 -11.59 13.06
N LEU A 30 -13.14 -11.04 11.93
CA LEU A 30 -13.38 -9.63 11.64
C LEU A 30 -14.74 -9.46 10.96
N ASN A 31 -15.58 -8.55 11.45
CA ASN A 31 -16.82 -8.16 10.78
C ASN A 31 -16.51 -7.48 9.43
N ILE A 32 -17.38 -7.70 8.43
CA ILE A 32 -17.24 -7.15 7.08
C ILE A 32 -17.11 -5.62 7.03
N ASP A 33 -17.84 -4.89 7.88
CA ASP A 33 -17.80 -3.42 7.92
C ASP A 33 -16.45 -2.94 8.48
N ALA A 34 -15.88 -3.69 9.43
CA ALA A 34 -14.55 -3.41 9.98
C ALA A 34 -13.46 -3.73 8.96
N LEU A 35 -13.58 -4.83 8.22
CA LEU A 35 -12.69 -5.16 7.11
C LEU A 35 -12.69 -4.07 6.02
N GLN A 36 -13.88 -3.59 5.63
CA GLN A 36 -14.01 -2.49 4.68
C GLN A 36 -13.38 -1.20 5.22
N SER A 37 -13.58 -0.89 6.50
CA SER A 37 -12.98 0.28 7.15
C SER A 37 -11.46 0.24 7.15
N ILE A 38 -10.86 -0.93 7.41
CA ILE A 38 -9.40 -1.12 7.33
C ILE A 38 -8.89 -0.92 5.91
N ASN A 39 -9.56 -1.50 4.92
CA ASN A 39 -9.15 -1.33 3.52
C ASN A 39 -9.24 0.14 3.05
N VAL A 40 -10.29 0.87 3.47
CA VAL A 40 -10.40 2.31 3.20
C VAL A 40 -9.31 3.11 3.92
N LEU A 41 -9.01 2.78 5.17
CA LEU A 41 -7.90 3.40 5.92
C LEU A 41 -6.56 3.23 5.19
N LEU A 42 -6.28 2.03 4.66
CA LEU A 42 -5.06 1.74 3.91
C LEU A 42 -5.01 2.50 2.57
N ASP A 43 -6.13 2.61 1.87
CA ASP A 43 -6.27 3.41 0.63
C ASP A 43 -5.96 4.89 0.88
N GLU A 44 -6.56 5.46 1.92
CA GLU A 44 -6.30 6.85 2.35
C GLU A 44 -4.84 7.04 2.79
N PHE A 45 -4.26 6.06 3.48
CA PHE A 45 -2.87 6.11 3.90
C PHE A 45 -1.90 6.10 2.71
N LEU A 46 -2.13 5.25 1.70
CA LEU A 46 -1.40 5.25 0.44
C LEU A 46 -1.48 6.62 -0.25
N TYR A 47 -2.69 7.16 -0.39
CA TYR A 47 -2.91 8.48 -0.99
C TYR A 47 -2.12 9.57 -0.26
N ASN A 48 -2.17 9.57 1.08
CA ASN A 48 -1.49 10.57 1.90
C ASN A 48 0.03 10.52 1.75
N ILE A 49 0.63 9.32 1.73
CA ILE A 49 2.07 9.16 1.49
C ILE A 49 2.45 9.75 0.12
N LEU A 50 1.71 9.42 -0.92
CA LEU A 50 1.97 9.91 -2.28
C LEU A 50 1.77 11.42 -2.43
N SER A 51 0.74 11.95 -1.77
CA SER A 51 0.43 13.39 -1.75
C SER A 51 1.58 14.19 -1.14
N VAL A 52 2.21 13.66 -0.07
CA VAL A 52 3.37 14.31 0.58
C VAL A 52 4.68 14.05 -0.17
N ALA A 53 4.90 12.84 -0.68
CA ALA A 53 6.14 12.46 -1.34
C ALA A 53 6.32 13.11 -2.72
N ARG A 54 5.22 13.25 -3.47
CA ARG A 54 5.18 13.81 -4.83
C ARG A 54 6.20 13.19 -5.80
N SER A 55 6.55 11.91 -5.58
CA SER A 55 7.53 11.15 -6.35
C SER A 55 7.37 9.65 -6.06
N LEU A 56 7.74 8.81 -7.03
CA LEU A 56 7.85 7.36 -6.85
C LEU A 56 9.23 6.91 -6.35
N ALA A 57 10.19 7.82 -6.24
CA ALA A 57 11.51 7.49 -5.72
C ALA A 57 11.41 7.07 -4.24
N THR A 58 12.01 5.94 -3.86
CA THR A 58 11.83 5.34 -2.53
C THR A 58 12.38 6.22 -1.40
N ASP A 59 13.39 7.05 -1.66
CA ASP A 59 13.88 8.07 -0.72
C ASP A 59 12.84 9.16 -0.44
N GLN A 60 12.06 9.55 -1.46
CA GLN A 60 10.97 10.51 -1.32
C GLN A 60 9.74 9.87 -0.66
N LEU A 61 9.42 8.62 -0.97
CA LEU A 61 8.34 7.86 -0.30
C LEU A 61 8.66 7.68 1.19
N ARG A 62 9.90 7.36 1.53
CA ARG A 62 10.41 7.31 2.91
C ARG A 62 10.22 8.64 3.63
N ALA A 63 10.61 9.74 3.00
CA ALA A 63 10.42 11.08 3.56
C ALA A 63 8.93 11.44 3.71
N GLY A 64 8.08 10.98 2.78
CA GLY A 64 6.63 11.10 2.83
C GLY A 64 6.04 10.36 4.03
N LEU A 65 6.36 9.07 4.18
CA LEU A 65 5.92 8.26 5.31
C LEU A 65 6.37 8.86 6.65
N HIS A 66 7.62 9.33 6.75
CA HIS A 66 8.10 9.94 7.99
C HIS A 66 7.30 11.19 8.41
N LYS A 67 6.73 11.92 7.45
CA LYS A 67 5.86 13.08 7.72
C LYS A 67 4.43 12.66 8.04
N VAL A 68 3.90 11.63 7.37
CA VAL A 68 2.52 11.15 7.58
C VAL A 68 2.39 10.38 8.90
N LEU A 69 3.40 9.55 9.24
CA LEU A 69 3.41 8.71 10.43
C LEU A 69 4.74 8.86 11.22
N PRO A 70 4.94 9.99 11.94
CA PRO A 70 6.17 10.27 12.67
C PRO A 70 6.27 9.53 14.02
N THR A 71 5.92 8.24 14.05
CA THR A 71 5.83 7.41 15.26
C THR A 71 6.79 6.22 15.23
N ALA A 72 6.83 5.41 16.29
CA ALA A 72 7.57 4.15 16.31
C ALA A 72 7.06 3.19 15.23
N LEU A 73 5.74 3.08 15.08
CA LEU A 73 5.11 2.29 14.02
C LEU A 73 5.58 2.70 12.62
N GLY A 74 5.65 4.01 12.35
CA GLY A 74 6.15 4.48 11.05
C GLY A 74 7.62 4.13 10.80
N LYS A 75 8.43 4.00 11.86
CA LYS A 75 9.82 3.54 11.74
C LYS A 75 9.91 2.03 11.51
N GLU A 76 9.05 1.25 12.16
CA GLU A 76 8.94 -0.19 11.95
C GLU A 76 8.49 -0.51 10.51
N ALA A 77 7.45 0.16 10.03
CA ALA A 77 6.98 0.04 8.65
C ALA A 77 8.07 0.41 7.63
N LEU A 78 8.90 1.42 7.92
CA LEU A 78 10.06 1.73 7.09
C LEU A 78 11.10 0.61 7.09
N LEU A 79 11.35 -0.05 8.22
CA LEU A 79 12.32 -1.14 8.27
C LEU A 79 11.86 -2.32 7.40
N GLU A 80 10.59 -2.70 7.48
CA GLU A 80 10.01 -3.75 6.63
C GLU A 80 10.15 -3.40 5.14
N ALA A 81 9.84 -2.15 4.78
CA ALA A 81 9.94 -1.68 3.40
C ALA A 81 11.38 -1.69 2.86
N GLU A 82 12.37 -1.34 3.69
CA GLU A 82 13.78 -1.39 3.32
C GLU A 82 14.29 -2.83 3.16
N VAL A 83 13.77 -3.77 3.95
CA VAL A 83 14.07 -5.20 3.82
C VAL A 83 13.51 -5.74 2.50
N GLU A 84 12.24 -5.47 2.20
CA GLU A 84 11.62 -5.94 0.95
C GLU A 84 12.30 -5.35 -0.29
N LEU A 85 12.64 -4.05 -0.24
CA LEU A 85 13.36 -3.39 -1.33
C LEU A 85 14.75 -4.00 -1.57
N ARG A 86 15.48 -4.32 -0.49
CA ARG A 86 16.77 -5.01 -0.60
C ARG A 86 16.61 -6.40 -1.21
N ALA A 87 15.65 -7.18 -0.73
CA ALA A 87 15.36 -8.51 -1.25
C ALA A 87 14.98 -8.48 -2.74
N HIS A 88 14.25 -7.45 -3.18
CA HIS A 88 13.95 -7.23 -4.59
C HIS A 88 15.22 -6.97 -5.43
N TRP A 89 16.13 -6.11 -4.97
CA TRP A 89 17.39 -5.84 -5.69
C TRP A 89 18.32 -7.04 -5.74
N GLU A 90 18.38 -7.83 -4.67
CA GLU A 90 19.14 -9.08 -4.63
C GLU A 90 18.60 -10.09 -5.65
N ARG A 91 17.28 -10.23 -5.77
CA ARG A 91 16.62 -11.10 -6.77
C ARG A 91 16.85 -10.64 -8.20
N THR A 92 16.86 -9.33 -8.45
CA THR A 92 16.94 -8.77 -9.82
C THR A 92 18.37 -8.53 -10.30
N GLY A 93 19.39 -8.80 -9.48
CA GLY A 93 20.79 -8.58 -9.84
C GLY A 93 21.17 -7.10 -10.03
N SER A 94 20.25 -6.18 -9.71
CA SER A 94 20.50 -4.75 -9.69
C SER A 94 21.22 -4.42 -8.39
N ALA A 95 22.54 -4.57 -8.38
CA ALA A 95 23.35 -4.37 -7.20
C ALA A 95 23.00 -3.05 -6.49
N ALA A 96 22.74 -3.13 -5.19
CA ALA A 96 22.52 -2.01 -4.25
C ALA A 96 23.69 -0.98 -4.17
N GLY A 97 24.65 -1.05 -5.09
CA GLY A 97 25.83 -0.20 -5.21
C GLY A 97 25.67 1.05 -6.11
N SER A 98 24.49 1.30 -6.69
CA SER A 98 24.17 2.60 -7.32
C SER A 98 23.14 3.37 -6.52
N GLY A 99 23.32 3.43 -5.20
CA GLY A 99 22.72 4.50 -4.41
C GLY A 99 23.11 5.85 -5.00
N SER A 100 22.12 6.69 -5.33
CA SER A 100 22.27 8.15 -5.53
C SER A 100 22.54 8.71 -6.95
N SER A 101 22.59 7.94 -8.04
CA SER A 101 22.80 8.54 -9.39
C SER A 101 21.61 8.53 -10.34
N HIS A 102 20.70 7.55 -10.27
CA HIS A 102 19.56 7.49 -11.20
C HIS A 102 18.36 8.38 -10.80
N SER A 103 18.34 8.89 -9.56
CA SER A 103 17.28 9.75 -9.02
C SER A 103 17.63 11.25 -9.03
N ARG A 104 18.77 11.68 -9.62
CA ARG A 104 19.12 13.11 -9.64
C ARG A 104 18.39 13.94 -10.70
N ASN A 105 17.70 13.28 -11.64
CA ASN A 105 16.96 13.94 -12.74
C ASN A 105 15.51 13.46 -12.89
N ALA A 106 14.92 12.81 -11.86
CA ALA A 106 13.46 12.65 -11.82
C ALA A 106 12.87 14.04 -11.51
N GLU A 107 12.57 14.75 -12.57
CA GLU A 107 11.96 16.07 -12.68
C GLU A 107 11.33 16.56 -11.39
N LYS A 108 11.99 17.53 -10.74
CA LYS A 108 11.43 18.28 -9.62
C LYS A 108 10.05 18.84 -10.02
N GLY A 109 9.00 18.17 -9.56
CA GLY A 109 7.72 18.77 -9.19
C GLY A 109 6.79 19.27 -10.31
N ALA A 110 7.17 19.27 -11.59
CA ALA A 110 6.31 19.86 -12.62
C ALA A 110 5.11 18.95 -13.00
N ASN A 111 5.30 17.62 -13.08
CA ASN A 111 4.28 16.71 -13.63
C ASN A 111 4.02 15.45 -12.77
N PHE A 112 4.04 15.55 -11.44
CA PHE A 112 3.56 14.42 -10.60
C PHE A 112 2.03 14.40 -10.59
N HIS A 113 1.44 13.51 -11.39
CA HIS A 113 0.00 13.33 -11.47
C HIS A 113 -0.48 12.41 -10.34
N LEU A 114 -0.72 12.99 -9.16
CA LEU A 114 -1.07 12.26 -7.94
C LEU A 114 -2.20 11.25 -8.16
N GLN A 115 -3.30 11.64 -8.81
CA GLN A 115 -4.44 10.76 -9.03
C GLN A 115 -4.06 9.54 -9.88
N TRP A 116 -3.32 9.73 -10.97
CA TRP A 116 -2.86 8.63 -11.82
C TRP A 116 -1.89 7.71 -11.11
N MET A 117 -0.93 8.27 -10.37
CA MET A 117 0.04 7.47 -9.61
C MET A 117 -0.62 6.70 -8.48
N PHE A 118 -1.63 7.29 -7.84
CA PHE A 118 -2.43 6.64 -6.82
C PHE A 118 -3.24 5.47 -7.38
N GLU A 119 -3.98 5.67 -8.47
CA GLU A 119 -4.74 4.59 -9.11
C GLU A 119 -3.83 3.42 -9.54
N LEU A 120 -2.66 3.73 -10.10
CA LEU A 120 -1.71 2.71 -10.54
C LEU A 120 -1.08 1.97 -9.36
N LEU A 121 -0.61 2.69 -8.35
CA LEU A 121 -0.01 2.08 -7.16
C LEU A 121 -1.03 1.31 -6.34
N ARG A 122 -2.30 1.72 -6.34
CA ARG A 122 -3.36 0.95 -5.70
C ARG A 122 -3.50 -0.43 -6.33
N LEU A 123 -3.62 -0.52 -7.66
CA LEU A 123 -3.67 -1.82 -8.36
C LEU A 123 -2.46 -2.70 -8.01
N LYS A 124 -1.26 -2.11 -8.03
CA LYS A 124 -0.02 -2.85 -7.73
C LYS A 124 0.04 -3.28 -6.25
N CYS A 125 -0.32 -2.41 -5.31
CA CYS A 125 -0.27 -2.74 -3.88
C CYS A 125 -1.35 -3.76 -3.47
N GLU A 126 -2.54 -3.70 -4.05
CA GLU A 126 -3.58 -4.72 -3.85
C GLU A 126 -3.13 -6.09 -4.38
N ALA A 127 -2.40 -6.12 -5.51
CA ALA A 127 -1.89 -7.35 -6.10
C ALA A 127 -0.60 -7.89 -5.43
N TYR A 128 0.24 -7.02 -4.89
CA TYR A 128 1.50 -7.40 -4.25
C TYR A 128 1.33 -7.75 -2.77
N SER A 129 0.24 -7.31 -2.15
CA SER A 129 0.01 -7.63 -0.74
C SER A 129 -0.24 -9.12 -0.55
N THR A 130 0.56 -9.72 0.31
CA THR A 130 0.39 -11.07 0.87
C THR A 130 -0.87 -11.22 1.73
N LEU A 131 -1.45 -10.09 2.16
CA LEU A 131 -2.70 -10.06 2.92
C LEU A 131 -3.94 -10.05 2.03
N SER A 132 -3.78 -9.76 0.74
CA SER A 132 -4.83 -9.68 -0.28
C SER A 132 -5.06 -11.03 -0.96
N ASP A 133 -6.29 -11.24 -1.48
CA ASP A 133 -6.62 -12.37 -2.37
C ASP A 133 -6.65 -11.91 -3.86
N THR A 134 -6.16 -10.70 -4.15
CA THR A 134 -6.18 -10.09 -5.49
C THR A 134 -4.87 -10.39 -6.21
N ASP A 135 -4.96 -10.86 -7.46
CA ASP A 135 -3.80 -11.05 -8.34
C ASP A 135 -3.57 -9.80 -9.22
N GLU A 136 -2.41 -9.70 -9.87
CA GLU A 136 -2.19 -8.66 -10.88
C GLU A 136 -3.23 -8.79 -12.01
N ASP A 137 -3.83 -7.65 -12.38
CA ASP A 137 -4.75 -7.53 -13.52
C ASP A 137 -4.09 -6.67 -14.62
N PRO A 138 -3.37 -7.28 -15.57
CA PRO A 138 -2.75 -6.57 -16.69
C PRO A 138 -3.77 -5.81 -17.55
N GLU A 139 -5.03 -6.25 -17.60
CA GLU A 139 -6.06 -5.56 -18.37
C GLU A 139 -6.50 -4.28 -17.65
N ALA A 140 -6.64 -4.30 -16.32
CA ALA A 140 -6.90 -3.09 -15.53
C ALA A 140 -5.76 -2.08 -15.66
N GLU A 141 -4.52 -2.54 -15.59
CA GLU A 141 -3.34 -1.71 -15.79
C GLU A 141 -3.32 -1.11 -17.21
N SER A 142 -3.59 -1.91 -18.25
CA SER A 142 -3.64 -1.42 -19.63
C SER A 142 -4.76 -0.40 -19.85
N ARG A 143 -5.96 -0.61 -19.26
CA ARG A 143 -7.06 0.36 -19.30
C ARG A 143 -6.68 1.66 -18.61
N LEU A 144 -5.92 1.58 -17.52
CA LEU A 144 -5.42 2.75 -16.81
C LEU A 144 -4.42 3.53 -17.66
N TYR A 145 -3.49 2.84 -18.33
CA TYR A 145 -2.54 3.48 -19.26
C TYR A 145 -3.23 4.13 -20.46
N GLU A 146 -4.27 3.52 -21.02
CA GLU A 146 -5.08 4.15 -22.07
C GLU A 146 -5.74 5.44 -21.58
N ARG A 147 -6.30 5.44 -20.37
CA ARG A 147 -6.88 6.64 -19.76
C ARG A 147 -5.83 7.73 -19.50
N MET A 148 -4.62 7.35 -19.09
CA MET A 148 -3.51 8.28 -18.92
C MET A 148 -3.09 8.93 -20.25
N ASP A 149 -3.01 8.14 -21.32
CA ASP A 149 -2.66 8.64 -22.66
C ASP A 149 -3.70 9.64 -23.20
N VAL A 150 -5.00 9.35 -23.00
CA VAL A 150 -6.10 10.28 -23.33
C VAL A 150 -5.95 11.63 -22.62
N ASP A 151 -5.48 11.62 -21.37
CA ASP A 151 -5.22 12.82 -20.58
C ASP A 151 -3.83 13.43 -20.82
N GLY A 152 -3.05 12.89 -21.77
CA GLY A 152 -1.71 13.36 -22.13
C GLY A 152 -0.65 13.08 -21.06
N VAL A 153 -0.88 12.09 -20.20
CA VAL A 153 0.02 11.71 -19.10
C VAL A 153 0.82 10.47 -19.49
N THR A 154 2.15 10.60 -19.48
CA THR A 154 3.04 9.46 -19.74
C THR A 154 3.09 8.52 -18.53
N PRO A 155 2.88 7.20 -18.71
CA PRO A 155 3.08 6.21 -17.66
C PRO A 155 4.49 6.24 -17.05
N PRO A 156 4.64 5.96 -15.74
CA PRO A 156 5.94 5.88 -15.12
C PRO A 156 6.72 4.69 -15.68
N LYS A 157 8.05 4.78 -15.62
CA LYS A 157 8.92 3.66 -16.02
C LYS A 157 8.80 2.53 -15.00
N GLU A 158 8.73 1.30 -15.47
CA GLU A 158 8.63 0.10 -14.62
C GLU A 158 9.76 0.02 -13.58
N ALA A 159 10.98 0.40 -13.97
CA ALA A 159 12.13 0.46 -13.07
C ALA A 159 11.98 1.42 -11.87
N LEU A 160 11.00 2.35 -11.90
CA LEU A 160 10.60 3.18 -10.76
C LEU A 160 9.32 2.67 -10.11
N LEU A 161 8.37 2.17 -10.90
CA LEU A 161 7.07 1.71 -10.42
C LEU A 161 7.18 0.45 -9.54
N THR A 162 7.88 -0.60 -10.00
CA THR A 162 7.94 -1.87 -9.26
C THR A 162 8.57 -1.69 -7.87
N PRO A 163 9.73 -1.01 -7.71
CA PRO A 163 10.30 -0.79 -6.39
C PRO A 163 9.43 0.08 -5.50
N ALA A 164 8.75 1.09 -6.06
CA ALA A 164 7.81 1.93 -5.30
C ALA A 164 6.60 1.15 -4.79
N ALA A 165 6.02 0.29 -5.64
CA ALA A 165 4.89 -0.56 -5.29
C ALA A 165 5.25 -1.55 -4.19
N LEU A 166 6.38 -2.27 -4.32
CA LEU A 166 6.85 -3.20 -3.27
C LEU A 166 7.11 -2.47 -1.95
N TYR A 167 7.76 -1.31 -2.01
CA TYR A 167 8.05 -0.49 -0.83
C TYR A 167 6.77 -0.04 -0.11
N LEU A 168 5.79 0.45 -0.85
CA LEU A 168 4.50 0.88 -0.30
C LEU A 168 3.64 -0.28 0.18
N THR A 169 3.70 -1.44 -0.49
CA THR A 169 3.02 -2.66 -0.06
C THR A 169 3.50 -3.08 1.32
N ALA A 170 4.82 -3.19 1.52
CA ALA A 170 5.38 -3.56 2.82
C ALA A 170 5.01 -2.56 3.94
N ILE A 171 4.94 -1.26 3.61
CA ILE A 171 4.45 -0.23 4.55
C ILE A 171 2.98 -0.48 4.93
N LEU A 172 2.12 -0.72 3.95
CA LEU A 172 0.69 -0.92 4.14
C LEU A 172 0.42 -2.18 4.97
N GLU A 173 1.15 -3.27 4.70
CA GLU A 173 1.06 -4.53 5.44
C GLU A 173 1.47 -4.35 6.91
N SER A 174 2.62 -3.73 7.16
CA SER A 174 3.10 -3.47 8.53
C SER A 174 2.10 -2.64 9.35
N VAL A 175 1.49 -1.62 8.72
CA VAL A 175 0.45 -0.81 9.37
C VAL A 175 -0.83 -1.63 9.60
N CYS A 176 -1.26 -2.42 8.62
CA CYS A 176 -2.43 -3.29 8.70
C CYS A 176 -2.31 -4.31 9.84
N GLU A 177 -1.18 -5.01 9.91
CA GLU A 177 -0.89 -5.99 10.97
C GLU A 177 -0.93 -5.35 12.36
N ASN A 178 -0.33 -4.16 12.52
CA ASN A 178 -0.39 -3.44 13.79
C ASN A 178 -1.83 -3.01 14.15
N VAL A 179 -2.63 -2.55 13.18
CA VAL A 179 -4.05 -2.24 13.40
C VAL A 179 -4.79 -3.50 13.87
N LEU A 180 -4.66 -4.61 13.16
CA LEU A 180 -5.31 -5.88 13.52
C LEU A 180 -4.82 -6.44 14.87
N SER A 181 -3.54 -6.28 15.19
CA SER A 181 -3.00 -6.66 16.50
C SER A 181 -3.68 -5.88 17.64
N ASN A 182 -3.89 -4.58 17.45
CA ASN A 182 -4.60 -3.75 18.42
C ASN A 182 -6.09 -4.12 18.51
N VAL A 183 -6.77 -4.32 17.37
CA VAL A 183 -8.16 -4.79 17.31
C VAL A 183 -8.32 -6.10 18.07
N GLY A 184 -7.44 -7.08 17.85
CA GLY A 184 -7.47 -8.35 18.56
C GLY A 184 -7.29 -8.18 20.07
N ARG A 185 -6.39 -7.29 20.52
CA ARG A 185 -6.22 -6.96 21.94
C ARG A 185 -7.44 -6.26 22.55
N VAL A 186 -8.16 -5.45 21.77
CA VAL A 186 -9.39 -4.79 22.23
C VAL A 186 -10.54 -5.79 22.32
N ALA A 187 -10.76 -6.57 21.27
CA ALA A 187 -11.82 -7.58 21.19
C ALA A 187 -11.68 -8.64 22.30
N THR A 188 -10.45 -9.00 22.69
CA THR A 188 -10.20 -9.96 23.77
C THR A 188 -10.54 -9.46 25.18
N ARG A 189 -10.78 -8.16 25.38
CA ARG A 189 -11.19 -7.62 26.70
C ARG A 189 -12.56 -8.14 27.13
N ASP A 190 -13.42 -8.46 26.17
CA ASP A 190 -14.68 -9.15 26.40
C ASP A 190 -14.58 -10.56 25.82
N SER A 191 -14.22 -11.50 26.68
CA SER A 191 -13.99 -12.89 26.32
C SER A 191 -15.25 -13.63 25.83
N SER A 192 -16.45 -13.03 25.99
CA SER A 192 -17.68 -13.59 25.43
C SER A 192 -17.81 -13.37 23.91
N ARG A 193 -17.06 -12.41 23.36
CA ARG A 193 -17.15 -12.02 21.95
C ARG A 193 -16.20 -12.86 21.10
N THR A 194 -16.68 -13.31 19.95
CA THR A 194 -15.91 -14.05 18.94
C THR A 194 -15.82 -13.28 17.61
N THR A 195 -16.22 -12.01 17.62
CA THR A 195 -16.22 -11.13 16.45
C THR A 195 -15.77 -9.72 16.84
N ALA A 196 -14.74 -9.23 16.15
CA ALA A 196 -14.29 -7.86 16.19
C ALA A 196 -15.12 -7.02 15.19
N ASN A 197 -15.54 -5.83 15.61
CA ASN A 197 -16.36 -4.92 14.82
C ASN A 197 -15.72 -3.53 14.73
N VAL A 198 -16.39 -2.60 14.04
CA VAL A 198 -15.86 -1.25 13.80
C VAL A 198 -15.56 -0.49 15.10
N GLN A 199 -16.24 -0.79 16.21
CA GLN A 199 -15.99 -0.16 17.51
C GLN A 199 -14.70 -0.64 18.18
N ASP A 200 -14.08 -1.72 17.69
CA ASP A 200 -12.79 -2.21 18.18
C ASP A 200 -11.59 -1.65 17.40
N LEU A 201 -11.83 -0.93 16.29
CA LEU A 201 -10.84 -0.16 15.52
C LEU A 201 -10.52 1.16 16.21
#